data_AF-Q8RJK8-F1
#
_entry.id   AF-Q8RJK8-F1
#
_cell.length_a   1.000
_cell.length_b   1.000
_cell.length_c   1.000
_cell.angle_alpha   90.00
_cell.angle_beta   90.00
_cell.angle_gamma   90.00
#
_symmetry.space_group_name_H-M   'P 1'
#
loop_
_entity.id
_entity.type
_entity.pdbx_description
1 polymer ?
#
loop_
_entity_poly.entity_id
_entity_poly.type
_entity_poly.pdbx_seq_one_letter_code
_entity_poly.pdbx_strand_id
1 'polypeptide(L)'
;TSSTFFISSHYGHPVHFHKSDLLDLGLTQDLLTIWSDRGIPELQFTLKPGYKARHPATEQVLWLNWISALLDEEHHIESKTCDHAGLGENFWPQFMANNLLMDCPENIGLDVTERFYKRGNLALEYDLKDWLYLNGQTRRPLDFKRLYRYYRYQEGKLLRKLKS
;
A
#
# COMPACT_ATOMS: atom_id res chain seq x y z
N THR A 1 -8.96 -4.04 14.03
CA THR A 1 -8.54 -3.45 12.74
C THR A 1 -7.29 -2.63 12.96
N SER A 2 -6.24 -2.89 12.19
CA SER A 2 -4.96 -2.16 12.25
C SER A 2 -4.92 -1.25 11.03
N SER A 3 -5.25 0.02 11.23
CA SER A 3 -5.00 1.10 10.27
C SER A 3 -3.49 1.29 10.24
N THR A 4 -2.84 0.64 9.28
CA THR A 4 -1.40 0.73 9.08
C THR A 4 -1.26 1.25 7.66
N PHE A 5 -0.69 2.44 7.52
CA PHE A 5 -0.78 3.19 6.27
C PHE A 5 0.51 3.04 5.48
N PHE A 6 0.40 2.79 4.17
CA PHE A 6 1.51 2.67 3.24
C PHE A 6 2.64 1.78 3.80
N ILE A 7 2.31 0.56 4.19
CA ILE A 7 3.32 -0.41 4.64
C ILE A 7 4.21 -0.76 3.44
N SER A 8 5.52 -0.64 3.59
CA SER A 8 6.47 -1.04 2.54
C SER A 8 6.51 -2.55 2.31
N SER A 9 6.34 -3.36 3.35
CA SER A 9 6.38 -4.82 3.25
C SER A 9 5.70 -5.56 4.39
N HIS A 10 5.19 -6.77 4.09
CA HIS A 10 4.57 -7.67 5.06
C HIS A 10 5.05 -9.10 4.83
N TYR A 11 5.56 -9.75 5.89
CA TYR A 11 6.15 -11.09 5.83
C TYR A 11 7.15 -11.32 4.68
N GLY A 12 8.06 -10.35 4.47
CA GLY A 12 9.15 -10.49 3.48
C GLY A 12 8.72 -10.31 2.03
N HIS A 13 7.58 -9.66 1.79
CA HIS A 13 7.15 -9.25 0.47
C HIS A 13 6.72 -7.78 0.45
N PRO A 14 6.93 -7.04 -0.65
CA PRO A 14 6.45 -5.67 -0.75
C PRO A 14 4.93 -5.59 -0.68
N VAL A 15 4.40 -4.65 0.08
CA VAL A 15 2.95 -4.38 0.06
C VAL A 15 2.74 -3.22 -0.88
N HIS A 16 2.07 -3.53 -1.98
CA HIS A 16 1.77 -2.55 -3.01
C HIS A 16 0.40 -1.89 -2.79
N PHE A 17 -0.42 -2.45 -1.90
CA PHE A 17 -1.82 -2.08 -1.82
C PHE A 17 -2.44 -2.49 -0.47
N HIS A 18 -2.44 -1.60 0.52
CA HIS A 18 -3.16 -1.83 1.78
C HIS A 18 -4.51 -1.10 1.81
N LYS A 19 -5.48 -1.73 2.47
CA LYS A 19 -6.92 -1.40 2.41
C LYS A 19 -7.26 0.02 2.91
N SER A 20 -6.41 0.58 3.76
CA SER A 20 -6.64 1.83 4.50
C SER A 20 -5.90 3.04 3.94
N ASP A 21 -5.09 2.88 2.88
CA ASP A 21 -4.04 3.84 2.55
C ASP A 21 -4.55 5.20 2.01
N LEU A 22 -5.72 5.25 1.37
CA LEU A 22 -6.27 6.50 0.82
C LEU A 22 -7.65 6.88 1.35
N LEU A 23 -8.53 5.91 1.59
CA LEU A 23 -9.94 6.20 1.92
C LEU A 23 -10.14 6.74 3.33
N ASP A 24 -9.20 6.49 4.24
CA ASP A 24 -9.28 6.97 5.62
C ASP A 24 -8.73 8.40 5.78
N LEU A 25 -7.92 8.91 4.84
CA LEU A 25 -7.14 10.15 5.02
C LEU A 25 -7.21 11.14 3.85
N GLY A 26 -7.87 10.79 2.73
CA GLY A 26 -8.07 11.71 1.61
C GLY A 26 -9.13 12.77 1.91
N LEU A 27 -9.00 13.96 1.31
CA LEU A 27 -10.08 14.94 1.34
C LEU A 27 -11.30 14.37 0.62
N THR A 28 -12.50 14.64 1.13
CA THR A 28 -13.75 14.16 0.51
C THR A 28 -13.83 14.51 -0.97
N GLN A 29 -13.36 15.70 -1.37
CA GLN A 29 -13.35 16.12 -2.76
C GLN A 29 -12.45 15.27 -3.66
N ASP A 30 -11.30 14.83 -3.14
CA ASP A 30 -10.37 13.96 -3.85
C ASP A 30 -10.95 12.54 -3.95
N LEU A 31 -11.58 12.05 -2.88
CA LEU A 31 -12.25 10.75 -2.88
C LEU A 31 -13.40 10.70 -3.89
N LEU A 32 -14.15 11.79 -4.07
CA LEU A 32 -15.20 11.87 -5.08
C LEU A 32 -14.67 11.68 -6.52
N THR A 33 -13.38 11.93 -6.78
CA THR A 33 -12.78 11.65 -8.10
C THR A 33 -12.50 10.16 -8.34
N ILE A 34 -12.36 9.38 -7.26
CA ILE A 34 -12.20 7.92 -7.31
C ILE A 34 -13.56 7.26 -7.56
N TRP A 35 -14.64 7.86 -7.05
CA TRP A 35 -16.01 7.44 -7.35
C TRP A 35 -16.37 7.83 -8.79
N SER A 36 -16.12 6.92 -9.72
CA SER A 36 -16.51 7.10 -11.11
C SER A 36 -17.98 6.75 -11.35
N ASP A 37 -18.62 7.44 -12.30
CA ASP A 37 -19.91 7.03 -12.86
C ASP A 37 -19.82 5.71 -13.65
N ARG A 38 -18.60 5.23 -13.92
CA ARG A 38 -18.33 3.93 -14.53
C ARG A 38 -18.77 2.83 -13.56
N GLY A 39 -19.74 2.03 -13.99
CA GLY A 39 -20.18 0.86 -13.23
C GLY A 39 -18.98 -0.06 -12.96
N ILE A 40 -18.83 -0.51 -11.72
CA ILE A 40 -17.78 -1.43 -11.33
C ILE A 40 -18.15 -2.80 -11.88
N PRO A 41 -17.39 -3.36 -12.85
CA PRO A 41 -17.68 -4.68 -13.38
C PRO A 41 -17.50 -5.76 -12.31
N GLU A 42 -18.12 -6.91 -12.50
CA GLU A 42 -17.95 -8.04 -11.60
C GLU A 42 -16.48 -8.46 -11.56
N LEU A 43 -15.86 -8.33 -10.38
CA LEU A 43 -14.44 -8.61 -10.23
C LEU A 43 -14.14 -10.11 -10.34
N GLN A 44 -13.15 -10.41 -11.17
CA GLN A 44 -12.60 -11.76 -11.30
C GLN A 44 -11.56 -12.00 -10.22
N PHE A 45 -11.73 -13.06 -9.43
CA PHE A 45 -10.79 -13.46 -8.37
C PHE A 45 -10.23 -14.83 -8.63
N THR A 46 -8.90 -14.93 -8.67
CA THR A 46 -8.21 -16.23 -8.69
C THR A 46 -7.63 -16.53 -7.33
N LEU A 47 -8.08 -17.64 -6.70
CA LEU A 47 -7.51 -18.14 -5.46
C LEU A 47 -6.23 -18.93 -5.74
N LYS A 48 -5.09 -18.47 -5.22
CA LYS A 48 -3.84 -19.25 -5.29
C LYS A 48 -3.83 -20.36 -4.22
N PRO A 49 -3.40 -21.60 -4.57
CA PRO A 49 -3.27 -22.69 -3.60
C PRO A 49 -2.40 -22.28 -2.40
N GLY A 50 -2.82 -22.69 -1.19
CA GLY A 50 -2.09 -22.41 0.06
C GLY A 50 -2.44 -21.08 0.75
N TYR A 51 -3.33 -20.26 0.17
CA TYR A 51 -3.81 -19.01 0.76
C TYR A 51 -5.26 -19.13 1.21
N LYS A 52 -5.61 -18.46 2.32
CA LYS A 52 -7.01 -18.32 2.73
C LYS A 52 -7.72 -17.42 1.72
N ALA A 53 -8.83 -17.87 1.16
CA ALA A 53 -9.73 -17.02 0.39
C ALA A 53 -10.17 -15.86 1.28
N ARG A 54 -9.56 -14.70 1.08
CA ARG A 54 -10.03 -13.44 1.64
C ARG A 54 -10.49 -12.62 0.46
N HIS A 55 -11.76 -12.28 0.45
CA HIS A 55 -12.26 -11.28 -0.48
C HIS A 55 -11.43 -10.01 -0.31
N PRO A 56 -11.08 -9.33 -1.42
CA PRO A 56 -10.46 -8.03 -1.32
C PRO A 56 -11.38 -7.08 -0.57
N ALA A 57 -10.77 -6.07 0.03
CA ALA A 57 -11.54 -5.00 0.65
C ALA A 57 -12.29 -4.20 -0.43
N THR A 58 -13.45 -3.65 -0.10
CA THR A 58 -14.18 -2.76 -1.01
C THR A 58 -13.32 -1.59 -1.48
N GLU A 59 -12.46 -1.08 -0.59
CA GLU A 59 -11.46 -0.06 -0.84
C GLU A 59 -10.50 -0.45 -1.96
N GLN A 60 -10.09 -1.72 -1.97
CA GLN A 60 -9.19 -2.27 -2.97
C GLN A 60 -9.88 -2.36 -4.33
N VAL A 61 -11.17 -2.66 -4.35
CA VAL A 61 -11.99 -2.74 -5.57
C VAL A 61 -12.18 -1.36 -6.20
N LEU A 62 -12.61 -0.38 -5.41
CA LEU A 62 -12.90 0.97 -5.88
C LEU A 62 -11.66 1.62 -6.51
N TRP A 63 -10.51 1.46 -5.87
CA TRP A 63 -9.27 2.06 -6.31
C TRP A 63 -8.75 1.43 -7.61
N LEU A 64 -8.86 0.11 -7.74
CA LEU A 64 -8.48 -0.59 -8.97
C LEU A 64 -9.36 -0.24 -10.15
N ASN A 65 -10.67 -0.08 -9.92
CA ASN A 65 -11.58 0.41 -10.94
C ASN A 65 -11.21 1.83 -11.40
N TRP A 66 -10.86 2.70 -10.47
CA TRP A 66 -10.40 4.06 -10.79
C TRP A 66 -9.09 4.07 -11.58
N ILE A 67 -8.08 3.29 -11.17
CA ILE A 67 -6.81 3.18 -11.91
C ILE A 67 -7.02 2.60 -13.30
N SER A 68 -7.87 1.57 -13.41
CA SER A 68 -8.22 0.97 -14.70
C SER A 68 -8.85 2.00 -15.64
N ALA A 69 -9.67 2.91 -15.10
CA ALA A 69 -10.22 4.02 -15.87
C ALA A 69 -9.18 5.09 -16.21
N LEU A 70 -8.28 5.42 -15.28
CA LEU A 70 -7.24 6.43 -15.48
C LEU A 70 -6.21 6.00 -16.55
N LEU A 71 -5.87 4.71 -16.60
CA LEU A 71 -4.88 4.15 -17.51
C LEU A 71 -5.49 3.58 -18.80
N ASP A 72 -6.82 3.49 -18.88
CA ASP A 72 -7.56 2.79 -19.94
C ASP A 72 -7.11 1.33 -20.14
N GLU A 73 -6.83 0.64 -19.02
CA GLU A 73 -6.38 -0.75 -18.98
C GLU A 73 -7.19 -1.52 -17.93
N GLU A 74 -7.55 -2.78 -18.19
CA GLU A 74 -8.27 -3.60 -17.21
C GLU A 74 -7.28 -4.22 -16.21
N HIS A 75 -7.41 -3.85 -14.92
CA HIS A 75 -6.62 -4.42 -13.83
C HIS A 75 -7.49 -5.24 -12.87
N HIS A 76 -6.95 -6.34 -12.36
CA HIS A 76 -7.66 -7.29 -11.49
C HIS A 76 -6.86 -7.64 -10.23
N ILE A 77 -7.58 -8.13 -9.21
CA ILE A 77 -6.97 -8.59 -7.96
C ILE A 77 -6.70 -10.09 -8.01
N GLU A 78 -5.44 -10.48 -7.98
CA GLU A 78 -5.03 -11.83 -7.63
C GLU A 78 -4.92 -11.92 -6.10
N SER A 79 -5.69 -12.81 -5.47
CA SER A 79 -5.88 -12.93 -3.99
C SER A 79 -4.63 -13.21 -3.12
N LYS A 80 -3.42 -12.92 -3.60
CA LYS A 80 -2.16 -13.03 -2.88
C LYS A 80 -1.96 -11.80 -2.00
N THR A 81 -1.39 -12.00 -0.82
CA THR A 81 -0.57 -10.94 -0.19
C THR A 81 0.48 -10.49 -1.21
N CYS A 82 0.55 -9.18 -1.48
CA CYS A 82 1.51 -8.54 -2.41
C CYS A 82 1.08 -8.58 -3.87
N ASP A 83 -0.22 -8.45 -4.07
CA ASP A 83 -0.80 -8.23 -5.37
C ASP A 83 -0.37 -6.87 -5.93
N HIS A 84 0.24 -6.89 -7.11
CA HIS A 84 0.60 -5.68 -7.85
C HIS A 84 -0.49 -5.32 -8.86
N ALA A 85 -1.59 -6.08 -8.92
CA ALA A 85 -2.73 -5.88 -9.81
C ALA A 85 -2.35 -5.71 -11.29
N GLY A 86 -1.34 -6.44 -11.74
CA GLY A 86 -0.78 -6.30 -13.10
C GLY A 86 0.12 -5.08 -13.35
N LEU A 87 0.18 -4.11 -12.43
CA LEU A 87 0.92 -2.83 -12.60
C LEU A 87 2.43 -2.93 -12.37
N GLY A 88 2.90 -4.03 -11.79
CA GLY A 88 4.31 -4.30 -11.53
C GLY A 88 4.87 -3.61 -10.27
N GLU A 89 6.10 -3.95 -9.92
CA GLU A 89 6.72 -3.56 -8.63
C GLU A 89 7.08 -2.06 -8.57
N ASN A 90 7.27 -1.41 -9.72
CA ASN A 90 7.71 -0.02 -9.81
C ASN A 90 6.57 1.00 -9.87
N PHE A 91 5.37 0.58 -10.29
CA PHE A 91 4.24 1.48 -10.45
C PHE A 91 3.87 2.14 -9.12
N TRP A 92 3.73 1.34 -8.06
CA TRP A 92 3.25 1.83 -6.76
C TRP A 92 4.18 2.86 -6.12
N PRO A 93 5.51 2.63 -6.04
CA PRO A 93 6.45 3.68 -5.62
C PRO A 93 6.31 4.98 -6.42
N GLN A 94 6.19 4.89 -7.76
CA GLN A 94 6.05 6.07 -8.61
C GLN A 94 4.69 6.78 -8.43
N PHE A 95 3.62 6.01 -8.33
CA PHE A 95 2.28 6.51 -8.09
C PHE A 95 2.25 7.28 -6.77
N MET A 96 2.76 6.69 -5.69
CA MET A 96 2.83 7.35 -4.38
C MET A 96 3.68 8.63 -4.43
N ALA A 97 4.83 8.59 -5.11
CA ALA A 97 5.71 9.76 -5.22
C ALA A 97 5.05 10.94 -5.93
N ASN A 98 4.31 10.66 -7.00
CA ASN A 98 3.74 11.69 -7.87
C ASN A 98 2.37 12.19 -7.42
N ASN A 99 1.59 11.37 -6.71
CA ASN A 99 0.17 11.67 -6.44
C ASN A 99 -0.13 11.86 -4.95
N LEU A 100 0.75 11.42 -4.04
CA LEU A 100 0.50 11.45 -2.60
C LEU A 100 1.58 12.24 -1.89
N LEU A 101 1.18 13.11 -0.97
CA LEU A 101 2.07 13.67 0.04
C LEU A 101 2.16 12.67 1.19
N MET A 102 3.33 12.07 1.40
CA MET A 102 3.55 11.12 2.48
C MET A 102 4.39 11.76 3.59
N ASP A 103 3.79 11.94 4.76
CA ASP A 103 4.48 12.30 5.99
C ASP A 103 3.82 11.57 7.17
N CYS A 104 4.44 11.61 8.34
CA CYS A 104 3.78 11.21 9.57
C CYS A 104 2.49 12.03 9.73
N PRO A 105 1.34 11.43 10.04
CA PRO A 105 0.08 12.15 10.17
C PRO A 105 0.13 13.35 11.11
N GLU A 106 0.93 13.26 12.17
CA GLU A 106 1.17 14.36 13.11
C GLU A 106 1.77 15.60 12.43
N ASN A 107 2.61 15.42 11.42
CA ASN A 107 3.27 16.51 10.69
C ASN A 107 2.36 17.17 9.64
N ILE A 108 1.38 16.42 9.11
CA ILE A 108 0.41 16.91 8.12
C ILE A 108 -0.91 17.36 8.73
N GLY A 109 -0.97 17.47 10.06
CA GLY A 109 -2.13 18.01 10.78
C GLY A 109 -3.34 17.08 10.80
N LEU A 110 -3.14 15.78 10.58
CA LEU A 110 -4.20 14.78 10.70
C LEU A 110 -4.32 14.34 12.16
N ASP A 111 -5.52 14.51 12.73
CA ASP A 111 -5.80 14.13 14.11
C ASP A 111 -5.82 12.60 14.26
N VAL A 112 -4.65 12.05 14.56
CA VAL A 112 -4.50 10.61 14.79
C VAL A 112 -4.76 10.28 16.24
N THR A 113 -5.83 9.50 16.49
CA THR A 113 -6.03 8.92 17.82
C THR A 113 -4.82 8.05 18.16
N GLU A 114 -4.10 8.34 19.25
CA GLU A 114 -2.82 7.67 19.61
C GLU A 114 -2.87 6.12 19.54
N ARG A 115 -4.06 5.54 19.76
CA ARG A 115 -4.33 4.09 19.70
C ARG A 115 -4.06 3.45 18.33
N PHE A 116 -4.10 4.24 17.26
CA PHE A 116 -3.95 3.77 15.89
C PHE A 116 -2.48 3.81 15.43
N TYR A 117 -1.70 4.79 15.91
CA TYR A 117 -0.36 5.07 15.37
C TYR A 117 0.80 4.47 16.19
N LYS A 118 0.69 4.29 17.51
CA LYS A 118 1.76 3.70 18.34
C LYS A 118 1.90 2.15 18.20
N ARG A 119 1.52 1.56 17.07
CA ARG A 119 1.60 0.11 16.84
C ARG A 119 2.90 -0.28 16.12
N GLY A 120 3.36 -1.52 16.36
CA GLY A 120 4.70 -2.02 15.98
C GLY A 120 5.06 -2.07 14.49
N ASN A 121 4.24 -1.47 13.61
CA ASN A 121 4.48 -1.41 12.18
C ASN A 121 4.99 -0.04 11.68
N LEU A 122 5.08 0.99 12.54
CA LEU A 122 5.61 2.31 12.18
C LEU A 122 6.92 2.25 11.41
N ALA A 123 7.80 1.33 11.82
CA ALA A 123 9.08 1.17 11.16
C ALA A 123 8.95 0.69 9.71
N LEU A 124 7.84 0.05 9.33
CA LEU A 124 7.55 -0.46 7.98
C LEU A 124 6.79 0.54 7.11
N GLU A 125 6.16 1.57 7.68
CA GLU A 125 5.36 2.58 6.96
C GLU A 125 6.25 3.60 6.25
N TYR A 126 5.89 4.01 5.03
CA TYR A 126 6.53 5.11 4.31
C TYR A 126 6.47 6.43 5.10
N ASP A 127 7.54 7.23 5.03
CA ASP A 127 7.58 8.58 5.63
C ASP A 127 8.13 9.62 4.64
N LEU A 128 8.21 10.89 5.07
CA LEU A 128 8.71 11.99 4.25
C LEU A 128 10.09 11.74 3.62
N LYS A 129 11.01 11.08 4.34
CA LYS A 129 12.33 10.77 3.77
C LYS A 129 12.25 9.72 2.67
N ASP A 130 11.27 8.81 2.74
CA ASP A 130 11.02 7.88 1.64
C ASP A 130 10.44 8.64 0.44
N TRP A 131 9.47 9.52 0.68
CA TRP A 131 8.87 10.34 -0.38
C TRP A 131 9.89 11.20 -1.12
N LEU A 132 10.77 11.89 -0.37
CA LEU A 132 11.88 12.68 -0.95
C LEU A 132 12.84 11.83 -1.77
N TYR A 133 13.11 10.60 -1.34
CA TYR A 133 13.93 9.66 -2.11
C TYR A 133 13.21 9.18 -3.38
N LEU A 134 11.93 8.84 -3.29
CA LEU A 134 11.14 8.39 -4.44
C LEU A 134 10.99 9.50 -5.50
N ASN A 135 10.94 10.76 -5.08
CA ASN A 135 10.92 11.95 -5.95
C ASN A 135 12.31 12.44 -6.40
N GLY A 136 13.38 11.65 -6.14
CA GLY A 136 14.74 11.99 -6.58
C GLY A 136 15.35 13.24 -5.91
N GLN A 137 14.70 13.79 -4.88
CA GLN A 137 15.16 14.99 -4.16
C GLN A 137 16.33 14.68 -3.24
N THR A 138 16.41 13.44 -2.74
CA THR A 138 17.46 13.01 -1.82
C THR A 138 18.05 11.67 -2.23
N ARG A 139 19.27 11.38 -1.75
CA ARG A 139 19.81 10.01 -1.76
C ARG A 139 19.00 9.10 -0.84
N ARG A 140 19.12 7.79 -1.04
CA ARG A 140 18.45 6.79 -0.20
C ARG A 140 18.78 7.04 1.29
N PRO A 141 17.77 7.20 2.17
CA PRO A 141 18.00 7.44 3.59
C PRO A 141 18.70 6.25 4.25
N LEU A 142 19.72 6.53 5.05
CA LEU A 142 20.41 5.55 5.88
C LEU A 142 20.08 5.83 7.34
N ASP A 143 19.08 5.13 7.88
CA ASP A 143 18.67 5.26 9.28
C ASP A 143 18.22 3.91 9.86
N PHE A 144 18.03 3.88 11.18
CA PHE A 144 17.58 2.71 11.92
C PHE A 144 16.25 2.16 11.40
N LYS A 145 15.35 3.03 10.92
CA LYS A 145 14.05 2.63 10.37
C LYS A 145 14.24 1.75 9.13
N ARG A 146 15.06 2.20 8.17
CA ARG A 146 15.32 1.46 6.92
C ARG A 146 16.13 0.18 7.16
N LEU A 147 17.07 0.20 8.11
CA LEU A 147 17.79 -0.99 8.55
C LEU A 147 16.83 -2.03 9.15
N TYR A 148 15.93 -1.59 10.02
CA TYR A 148 14.90 -2.46 10.61
C TYR A 148 13.96 -3.04 9.55
N ARG A 149 13.49 -2.24 8.59
CA ARG A 149 12.69 -2.73 7.44
C ARG A 149 13.42 -3.84 6.69
N TYR A 150 14.70 -3.62 6.37
CA TYR A 150 15.50 -4.60 5.66
C TYR A 150 15.64 -5.89 6.46
N TYR A 151 15.93 -5.80 7.76
CA TYR A 151 15.99 -6.95 8.66
C TYR A 151 14.68 -7.74 8.66
N ARG A 152 13.53 -7.08 8.86
CA ARG A 152 12.20 -7.71 8.87
C ARG A 152 11.85 -8.36 7.53
N TYR A 153 12.26 -7.73 6.43
CA TYR A 153 12.10 -8.29 5.10
C TYR A 153 12.88 -9.62 4.96
N GLN A 154 14.16 -9.64 5.38
CA GLN A 154 14.98 -10.86 5.33
C GLN A 154 14.46 -11.96 6.26
N GLU A 155 14.06 -11.60 7.48
CA GLU A 155 13.45 -12.51 8.45
C GLU A 155 12.20 -13.19 7.85
N GLY A 156 11.29 -12.41 7.26
CA GLY A 156 10.09 -12.93 6.61
C GLY A 156 10.40 -13.86 5.43
N LYS A 157 11.41 -13.50 4.63
CA LYS A 157 11.87 -14.30 3.49
C LYS A 157 12.45 -15.66 3.93
N LEU A 158 13.23 -15.68 5.02
CA LEU A 158 13.80 -16.90 5.60
C LEU A 158 12.72 -17.81 6.18
N LEU A 159 11.82 -17.26 7.00
CA LEU A 159 10.72 -18.03 7.61
C LEU A 159 9.82 -18.69 6.55
N ARG A 160 9.63 -18.05 5.40
CA ARG A 160 8.90 -18.63 4.28
C ARG A 160 9.64 -19.79 3.62
N LYS A 161 10.95 -19.66 3.41
CA LYS A 161 11.76 -20.76 2.85
C LYS A 161 11.73 -22.01 3.73
N LEU A 162 11.62 -21.84 5.05
CA LEU A 162 11.53 -22.94 6.01
C LEU A 162 10.15 -23.61 6.07
N LYS A 163 9.09 -22.94 5.58
CA LYS A 163 7.71 -23.45 5.56
C LYS A 163 7.27 -23.99 4.20
N SER A 164 8.06 -23.77 3.16
CA SER A 164 7.87 -24.26 1.80
C SER A 164 8.61 -25.58 1.60
#